data_AF-A0A537PGL5-F1
#
_entry.id   AF-A0A537PGL5-F1
#
_cell.length_a   1.000
_cell.length_b   1.000
_cell.length_c   1.000
_cell.angle_alpha   90.00
_cell.angle_beta   90.00
_cell.angle_gamma   90.00
#
_symmetry.space_group_name_H-M   'P 1'
#
loop_
_entity.id
_entity.type
_entity.pdbx_description
1 polymer ?
#
loop_
_entity_poly.entity_id
_entity_poly.type
_entity_poly.pdbx_seq_one_letter_code
_entity_poly.pdbx_strand_id
1 'polypeptide(L)'
;MESRIHTVENLIKGTFEPAIPAEDVLKRIATLDPIIVPVGLGEISAANVSDYEVRIDEILSSLVLPPRAKRVTGQSRINTEIAKILRKQKILAKPNASLTEKRVVRDLPVDLSEGLRADFALQNGKLHVASTLDLRKANAPLAEAALKSIVLDKATEVFGKRKVRTIGVYAVASDMRKEFKPHITLLGDYADTIYNWSDRKQHEQFLRAIYDAVPAEFFGQKGGRN
;
A
#
# COMPACT_ATOMS: atom_id res chain seq x y z
N MET A 1 15.28 12.05 -28.47
CA MET A 1 14.52 10.83 -28.11
C MET A 1 13.04 11.15 -27.96
N GLU A 2 12.68 12.21 -27.25
CA GLU A 2 11.30 12.70 -27.07
C GLU A 2 10.58 13.06 -28.38
N SER A 3 11.26 13.69 -29.34
CA SER A 3 10.69 13.98 -30.67
C SER A 3 10.27 12.72 -31.44
N ARG A 4 11.01 11.61 -31.32
CA ARG A 4 10.65 10.34 -31.97
C ARG A 4 9.45 9.68 -31.29
N ILE A 5 9.37 9.76 -29.96
CA ILE A 5 8.25 9.23 -29.18
C ILE A 5 6.97 10.00 -29.53
N HIS A 6 7.05 11.33 -29.59
CA HIS A 6 5.89 12.17 -29.93
C HIS A 6 5.41 11.95 -31.37
N THR A 7 6.33 11.75 -32.32
CA THR A 7 5.97 11.39 -33.71
C THR A 7 5.25 10.04 -33.77
N VAL A 8 5.74 9.03 -33.03
CA VAL A 8 5.09 7.70 -32.97
C VAL A 8 3.72 7.77 -32.30
N GLU A 9 3.56 8.54 -31.22
CA GLU A 9 2.26 8.73 -30.55
C GLU A 9 1.21 9.37 -31.46
N ASN A 10 1.61 10.37 -32.26
CA ASN A 10 0.72 11.02 -33.22
C ASN A 10 0.36 10.09 -34.40
N LEU A 11 1.32 9.29 -34.87
CA LEU A 11 1.07 8.26 -35.90
C LEU A 11 0.13 7.16 -35.41
N ILE A 12 0.25 6.71 -34.16
CA ILE A 12 -0.66 5.71 -33.55
C ILE A 12 -2.08 6.26 -33.51
N LYS A 13 -2.28 7.50 -33.03
CA LYS A 13 -3.61 8.11 -32.97
C LYS A 13 -4.28 8.23 -34.34
N GLY A 14 -3.54 8.64 -35.36
CA GLY A 14 -4.05 8.75 -36.73
C GLY A 14 -4.25 7.42 -37.45
N THR A 15 -3.77 6.30 -36.89
CA THR A 15 -3.90 4.97 -37.50
C THR A 15 -5.26 4.33 -37.24
N PHE A 16 -5.90 4.64 -36.10
CA PHE A 16 -7.14 4.01 -35.66
C PHE A 16 -8.35 4.96 -35.69
N GLU A 17 -8.32 5.97 -36.56
CA GLU A 17 -9.48 6.85 -36.74
C GLU A 17 -10.67 6.08 -37.36
N PRO A 18 -11.90 6.27 -36.86
CA PRO A 18 -13.06 5.43 -37.17
C PRO A 18 -13.53 5.46 -38.63
N ALA A 19 -12.95 6.32 -39.48
CA ALA A 19 -13.29 6.47 -40.90
C ALA A 19 -12.29 5.79 -41.85
N ILE A 20 -11.26 5.10 -41.33
CA ILE A 20 -10.22 4.47 -42.16
C ILE A 20 -10.61 3.00 -42.43
N PRO A 21 -10.60 2.53 -43.70
CA PRO A 21 -10.78 1.12 -44.03
C PRO A 21 -9.76 0.22 -43.32
N ALA A 22 -10.19 -0.96 -42.87
CA ALA A 22 -9.36 -1.86 -42.07
C ALA A 22 -8.06 -2.28 -42.78
N GLU A 23 -8.09 -2.41 -44.11
CA GLU A 23 -6.95 -2.70 -44.97
C GLU A 23 -5.87 -1.62 -44.86
N ASP A 24 -6.28 -0.36 -44.78
CA ASP A 24 -5.36 0.77 -44.66
C ASP A 24 -4.83 0.91 -43.25
N VAL A 25 -5.61 0.52 -42.23
CA VAL A 25 -5.13 0.38 -40.85
C VAL A 25 -4.03 -0.68 -40.78
N LEU A 26 -4.19 -1.84 -41.41
CA LEU A 26 -3.17 -2.90 -41.43
C LEU A 26 -1.85 -2.43 -42.06
N LYS A 27 -1.90 -1.73 -43.20
CA LYS A 27 -0.71 -1.16 -43.85
C LYS A 27 0.02 -0.17 -42.94
N ARG A 28 -0.74 0.66 -42.20
CA ARG A 28 -0.19 1.62 -41.24
C ARG A 28 0.47 0.92 -40.04
N ILE A 29 -0.15 -0.14 -39.51
CA ILE A 29 0.44 -0.95 -38.41
C ILE A 29 1.78 -1.55 -38.83
N ALA A 30 1.87 -2.12 -40.04
CA ALA A 30 3.13 -2.66 -40.57
C ALA A 30 4.24 -1.59 -40.70
N THR A 31 3.86 -0.31 -40.79
CA THR A 31 4.80 0.82 -40.85
C THR A 31 5.22 1.30 -39.45
N LEU A 32 4.43 1.01 -38.42
CA LEU A 32 4.66 1.47 -37.05
C LEU A 32 5.58 0.55 -36.25
N ASP A 33 5.55 -0.76 -36.52
CA ASP A 33 6.36 -1.75 -35.83
C ASP A 33 6.89 -2.80 -36.82
N PRO A 34 8.21 -2.87 -37.08
CA PRO A 34 8.79 -3.84 -38.01
C PRO A 34 8.73 -5.29 -37.49
N ILE A 35 8.35 -5.50 -36.22
CA ILE A 35 8.22 -6.82 -35.61
C ILE A 35 6.80 -7.39 -35.82
N ILE A 36 5.79 -6.52 -35.89
CA ILE A 36 4.39 -6.95 -36.08
C ILE A 36 4.11 -6.98 -37.58
N VAL A 37 3.96 -8.19 -38.13
CA VAL A 37 3.61 -8.40 -39.54
C VAL A 37 2.15 -8.83 -39.63
N PRO A 38 1.25 -7.95 -40.10
CA PRO A 38 -0.13 -8.34 -40.38
C PRO A 38 -0.18 -9.38 -41.50
N VAL A 39 -0.89 -10.48 -41.27
CA VAL A 39 -1.05 -11.56 -42.25
C VAL A 39 -2.28 -11.37 -43.16
N GLY A 40 -3.17 -10.45 -42.81
CA GLY A 40 -4.38 -10.15 -43.56
C GLY A 40 -5.55 -9.80 -42.64
N LEU A 41 -6.72 -9.54 -43.24
CA LEU A 41 -7.97 -9.39 -42.50
C LEU A 41 -8.53 -10.76 -42.13
N GLY A 42 -9.07 -10.86 -40.92
CA GLY A 42 -9.95 -11.97 -40.53
C GLY A 42 -11.39 -11.65 -40.89
N GLU A 43 -12.16 -12.67 -41.24
CA GLU A 43 -13.59 -12.54 -41.47
C GLU A 43 -14.37 -13.06 -40.26
N ILE A 44 -15.37 -12.28 -39.84
CA ILE A 44 -16.39 -12.73 -38.89
C ILE A 44 -17.73 -12.74 -39.61
N SER A 45 -18.42 -13.87 -39.56
CA SER A 45 -19.82 -13.96 -39.96
C SER A 45 -20.69 -13.98 -38.72
N ALA A 46 -21.92 -13.51 -38.81
CA ALA A 46 -22.94 -13.67 -37.77
C ALA A 46 -24.29 -13.86 -38.44
N ALA A 47 -25.08 -14.81 -37.96
CA ALA A 47 -26.39 -15.13 -38.55
C ALA A 47 -27.47 -14.10 -38.16
N ASN A 48 -27.30 -13.42 -37.02
CA ASN A 48 -28.18 -12.38 -36.52
C ASN A 48 -27.44 -11.48 -35.52
N VAL A 49 -28.08 -10.39 -35.08
CA VAL A 49 -27.48 -9.40 -34.18
C VAL A 49 -27.07 -9.99 -32.83
N SER A 50 -27.82 -10.97 -32.30
CA SER A 50 -27.44 -11.60 -31.03
C SER A 50 -26.20 -12.47 -31.17
N ASP A 51 -26.07 -13.20 -32.29
CA ASP A 51 -24.88 -13.99 -32.62
C ASP A 51 -23.66 -13.08 -32.88
N TYR A 52 -23.89 -11.89 -33.42
CA TYR A 52 -22.84 -10.89 -33.61
C TYR A 52 -22.22 -10.46 -32.27
N GLU A 53 -23.04 -10.04 -31.30
CA GLU A 53 -22.55 -9.59 -29.99
C GLU A 53 -21.77 -10.69 -29.26
N VAL A 54 -22.27 -11.94 -29.31
CA VAL A 54 -21.60 -13.09 -28.70
C VAL A 54 -20.23 -13.33 -29.33
N ARG A 55 -20.12 -13.28 -30.66
CA ARG A 55 -18.83 -13.46 -31.37
C ARG A 55 -17.86 -12.33 -31.09
N ILE A 56 -18.34 -11.09 -30.95
CA ILE A 56 -17.51 -9.95 -30.57
C ILE A 56 -16.95 -10.14 -29.16
N ASP A 57 -17.77 -10.57 -28.20
CA ASP A 57 -17.32 -10.83 -26.83
C ASP A 57 -16.27 -11.96 -26.76
N GLU A 58 -16.44 -13.01 -27.55
CA GLU A 58 -15.45 -14.09 -27.68
C GLU A 58 -14.10 -13.58 -28.22
N ILE A 59 -14.13 -12.70 -29.23
CA ILE A 59 -12.91 -12.09 -29.79
C ILE A 59 -12.24 -11.18 -28.77
N LEU A 60 -13.01 -10.31 -28.10
CA LEU A 60 -12.46 -9.39 -27.10
C LEU A 60 -11.86 -10.14 -25.91
N SER A 61 -12.47 -11.25 -25.48
CA SER A 61 -11.96 -12.04 -24.35
C SER A 61 -10.75 -12.91 -24.70
N SER A 62 -10.65 -13.40 -25.94
CA SER A 62 -9.57 -14.32 -26.36
C SER A 62 -8.38 -13.63 -27.02
N LEU A 63 -8.60 -12.54 -27.78
CA LEU A 63 -7.58 -11.92 -28.63
C LEU A 63 -7.17 -10.52 -28.20
N VAL A 64 -7.90 -9.89 -27.28
CA VAL A 64 -7.58 -8.55 -26.79
C VAL A 64 -7.10 -8.60 -25.35
N LEU A 65 -5.89 -8.11 -25.11
CA LEU A 65 -5.42 -7.88 -23.75
C LEU A 65 -6.14 -6.64 -23.19
N PRO A 66 -6.92 -6.75 -22.10
CA PRO A 66 -7.56 -5.59 -21.51
C PRO A 66 -6.49 -4.60 -21.02
N PRO A 67 -6.73 -3.28 -21.15
CA PRO A 67 -5.79 -2.29 -20.65
C PRO A 67 -5.56 -2.53 -19.16
N ARG A 68 -4.28 -2.63 -18.76
CA ARG A 68 -3.92 -2.77 -17.34
C ARG A 68 -4.57 -1.62 -16.58
N ALA A 69 -5.43 -1.95 -15.61
CA ALA A 69 -6.04 -0.96 -14.73
C ALA A 69 -4.92 -0.05 -14.20
N LYS A 70 -5.02 1.26 -14.49
CA LYS A 70 -4.06 2.23 -13.95
C LYS A 70 -4.10 2.08 -12.43
N ARG A 71 -2.95 1.72 -11.85
CA ARG A 71 -2.79 1.67 -10.40
C ARG A 71 -3.06 3.09 -9.91
N VAL A 72 -4.24 3.35 -9.34
CA VAL A 72 -4.53 4.62 -8.70
C VAL A 72 -3.39 4.84 -7.71
N THR A 73 -2.63 5.91 -7.89
CA THR A 73 -1.61 6.34 -6.94
C THR A 73 -2.34 6.82 -5.69
N GLY A 74 -2.90 5.87 -4.94
CA GLY A 74 -3.51 6.13 -3.64
C GLY A 74 -2.42 6.59 -2.68
N GLN A 75 -2.82 7.41 -1.72
CA GLN A 75 -1.98 7.74 -0.58
C GLN A 75 -1.40 6.43 0.00
N SER A 76 -0.08 6.40 0.22
CA SER A 76 0.57 5.22 0.79
C SER A 76 -0.07 4.87 2.13
N ARG A 77 -0.27 3.58 2.43
CA ARG A 77 -0.78 3.17 3.74
C ARG A 77 0.13 3.71 4.85
N ILE A 78 -0.41 4.15 5.99
CA ILE A 78 0.42 4.73 7.07
C ILE A 78 1.54 3.81 7.54
N ASN A 79 1.30 2.49 7.57
CA ASN A 79 2.33 1.50 7.87
C ASN A 79 3.54 1.65 6.93
N THR A 80 3.30 1.90 5.64
CA THR A 80 4.37 2.08 4.64
C THR A 80 5.11 3.40 4.84
N GLU A 81 4.39 4.48 5.20
CA GLU A 81 4.97 5.78 5.51
C GLU A 81 5.89 5.71 6.73
N ILE A 82 5.40 5.13 7.83
CA ILE A 82 6.16 4.89 9.06
C ILE A 82 7.40 4.06 8.74
N ALA A 83 7.24 2.93 8.05
CA ALA A 83 8.36 2.06 7.70
C ALA A 83 9.42 2.78 6.84
N LYS A 84 9.01 3.68 5.94
CA LYS A 84 9.94 4.48 5.13
C LYS A 84 10.78 5.42 6.00
N ILE A 85 10.16 6.08 6.99
CA ILE A 85 10.86 6.96 7.94
C ILE A 85 11.82 6.15 8.80
N LEU A 86 11.37 5.06 9.42
CA LEU A 86 12.20 4.19 10.27
C LEU A 86 13.39 3.60 9.50
N ARG A 87 13.19 3.23 8.23
CA ARG A 87 14.27 2.74 7.35
C ARG A 87 15.29 3.83 7.04
N LYS A 88 14.83 5.05 6.75
CA LYS A 88 15.72 6.20 6.50
C LYS A 88 16.61 6.48 7.71
N GLN A 89 16.08 6.30 8.91
CA GLN A 89 16.84 6.45 10.17
C GLN A 89 17.66 5.20 10.56
N LYS A 90 17.70 4.17 9.72
CA LYS A 90 18.45 2.92 9.96
C LYS A 90 18.04 2.12 11.21
N ILE A 91 16.87 2.41 11.79
CA ILE A 91 16.34 1.72 12.99
C ILE A 91 15.30 0.64 12.64
N LEU A 92 14.85 0.59 11.39
CA LEU A 92 14.03 -0.53 10.91
C LEU A 92 14.91 -1.76 10.71
N ALA A 93 14.45 -2.90 11.22
CA ALA A 93 15.09 -4.18 11.03
C ALA A 93 14.95 -4.67 9.57
N LYS A 94 15.82 -5.58 9.16
CA LYS A 94 15.70 -6.25 7.86
C LYS A 94 14.47 -7.19 7.87
N PRO A 95 13.95 -7.59 6.69
CA PRO A 95 12.95 -8.65 6.64
C PRO A 95 13.45 -9.90 7.40
N ASN A 96 12.56 -10.55 8.14
CA ASN A 96 12.82 -11.75 8.97
C ASN A 96 13.77 -11.54 10.16
N ALA A 97 14.15 -10.30 10.47
CA ALA A 97 14.89 -9.98 11.68
C ALA A 97 14.06 -10.28 12.94
N SER A 98 14.75 -10.70 14.00
CA SER A 98 14.15 -10.95 15.31
C SER A 98 14.15 -9.69 16.19
N LEU A 99 13.30 -9.68 17.22
CA LEU A 99 13.26 -8.63 18.25
C LEU A 99 14.59 -8.45 18.99
N THR A 100 15.49 -9.44 18.94
CA THR A 100 16.81 -9.39 19.58
C THR A 100 17.77 -8.39 18.92
N GLU A 101 17.51 -7.96 17.68
CA GLU A 101 18.35 -6.99 16.97
C GLU A 101 18.21 -5.55 17.48
N LYS A 102 17.40 -5.32 18.53
CA LYS A 102 17.11 -4.00 19.15
C LYS A 102 16.69 -2.92 18.14
N ARG A 103 16.09 -3.37 17.03
CA ARG A 103 15.55 -2.55 15.94
C ARG A 103 14.04 -2.74 15.88
N VAL A 104 13.36 -1.83 15.19
CA VAL A 104 11.94 -1.96 14.94
C VAL A 104 11.70 -3.07 13.92
N VAL A 105 11.05 -4.14 14.34
CA VAL A 105 10.60 -5.24 13.48
C VAL A 105 9.22 -4.91 12.94
N ARG A 106 8.93 -5.32 11.70
CA ARG A 106 7.58 -5.23 11.11
C ARG A 106 6.91 -6.57 11.20
N ASP A 107 5.58 -6.54 11.24
CA ASP A 107 4.76 -7.73 11.09
C ASP A 107 5.11 -8.80 12.14
N LEU A 108 5.18 -8.37 13.42
CA LEU A 108 5.50 -9.26 14.53
C LEU A 108 4.32 -10.23 14.75
N PRO A 109 4.54 -11.56 14.71
CA PRO A 109 3.52 -12.50 15.14
C PRO A 109 3.24 -12.33 16.63
N VAL A 110 2.00 -11.98 16.96
CA VAL A 110 1.52 -11.92 18.35
C VAL A 110 0.93 -13.27 18.74
N ASP A 111 0.07 -13.82 17.88
CA ASP A 111 -0.48 -15.17 18.01
C ASP A 111 -0.54 -15.81 16.63
N LEU A 112 0.24 -16.87 16.42
CA LEU A 112 0.29 -17.58 15.13
C LEU A 112 -0.97 -18.42 14.88
N SER A 113 -1.63 -18.90 15.94
CA SER A 113 -2.81 -19.75 15.82
C SER A 113 -4.04 -18.94 15.39
N GLU A 114 -4.16 -17.71 15.92
CA GLU A 114 -5.22 -16.76 15.55
C GLU A 114 -4.82 -15.88 14.35
N GLY A 115 -3.59 -16.01 13.84
CA GLY A 115 -3.08 -15.21 12.73
C GLY A 115 -2.89 -13.72 13.06
N LEU A 116 -2.78 -13.38 14.34
CA LEU A 116 -2.68 -12.01 14.82
C LEU A 116 -1.25 -11.48 14.73
N ARG A 117 -1.08 -10.35 14.05
CA ARG A 117 0.23 -9.75 13.77
C ARG A 117 0.20 -8.24 14.02
N ALA A 118 1.18 -7.76 14.78
CA ALA A 118 1.38 -6.35 15.03
C ALA A 118 2.16 -5.69 13.88
N ASP A 119 1.80 -4.45 13.57
CA ASP A 119 2.41 -3.73 12.46
C ASP A 119 3.88 -3.43 12.71
N PHE A 120 4.21 -3.05 13.95
CA PHE A 120 5.56 -2.79 14.41
C PHE A 120 5.78 -3.31 15.82
N ALA A 121 7.01 -3.73 16.10
CA ALA A 121 7.42 -4.03 17.46
C ALA A 121 8.90 -3.70 17.70
N LEU A 122 9.23 -3.40 18.95
CA LEU A 122 10.59 -3.09 19.39
C LEU A 122 10.79 -3.56 20.83
N GLN A 123 11.86 -4.32 21.07
CA GLN A 123 12.23 -4.77 22.41
C GLN A 123 13.36 -3.89 22.96
N ASN A 124 13.07 -3.09 24.00
CA ASN A 124 14.09 -2.41 24.79
C ASN A 124 13.59 -2.13 26.20
N GLY A 125 14.00 -2.96 27.16
CA GLY A 125 13.46 -2.98 28.53
C GLY A 125 12.02 -3.52 28.58
N LYS A 126 11.09 -2.86 27.88
CA LYS A 126 9.73 -3.32 27.59
C LYS A 126 9.53 -3.58 26.10
N LEU A 127 8.63 -4.49 25.78
CA LEU A 127 8.17 -4.72 24.42
C LEU A 127 7.21 -3.59 24.04
N HIS A 128 7.53 -2.83 23.01
CA HIS A 128 6.64 -1.84 22.43
C HIS A 128 5.96 -2.49 21.23
N VAL A 129 4.64 -2.56 21.24
CA VAL A 129 3.83 -3.17 20.16
C VAL A 129 2.94 -2.08 19.59
N ALA A 130 3.01 -1.85 18.28
CA ALA A 130 2.21 -0.85 17.62
C ALA A 130 1.31 -1.44 16.53
N SER A 131 0.06 -1.00 16.52
CA SER A 131 -0.93 -1.27 15.49
C SER A 131 -1.32 0.03 14.80
N THR A 132 -1.46 -0.03 13.48
CA THR A 132 -1.75 1.10 12.61
C THR A 132 -3.13 0.99 11.97
N LEU A 133 -3.89 2.09 11.97
CA LEU A 133 -5.24 2.17 11.43
C LEU A 133 -5.37 3.36 10.44
N ASP A 134 -5.55 3.08 9.16
CA ASP A 134 -5.61 4.12 8.11
C ASP A 134 -7.06 4.47 7.73
N LEU A 135 -7.60 5.53 8.34
CA LEU A 135 -8.97 6.02 8.18
C LEU A 135 -9.06 7.18 7.18
N ARG A 136 -8.00 7.43 6.39
CA ARG A 136 -8.04 8.44 5.32
C ARG A 136 -8.86 7.99 4.12
N LYS A 137 -9.27 6.72 4.08
CA LYS A 137 -10.22 6.18 3.12
C LYS A 137 -11.63 6.39 3.63
N ALA A 138 -12.52 6.91 2.78
CA ALA A 138 -13.90 7.22 3.14
C ALA A 138 -14.72 6.02 3.65
N ASN A 139 -14.29 4.78 3.37
CA ASN A 139 -15.02 3.55 3.68
C ASN A 139 -14.23 2.56 4.53
N ALA A 140 -13.39 3.03 5.45
CA ALA A 140 -12.63 2.15 6.34
C ALA A 140 -13.58 1.36 7.27
N PRO A 141 -13.60 0.00 7.21
CA PRO A 141 -14.54 -0.79 7.98
C PRO A 141 -14.17 -0.80 9.47
N LEU A 142 -15.17 -0.80 10.35
CA LEU A 142 -14.96 -0.90 11.80
C LEU A 142 -14.22 -2.19 12.19
N ALA A 143 -14.41 -3.26 11.40
CA ALA A 143 -13.70 -4.53 11.57
C ALA A 143 -12.15 -4.38 11.53
N GLU A 144 -11.63 -3.42 10.76
CA GLU A 144 -10.18 -3.16 10.74
C GLU A 144 -9.72 -2.58 12.09
N ALA A 145 -10.47 -1.63 12.67
CA ALA A 145 -10.18 -1.10 13.99
C ALA A 145 -10.28 -2.18 15.07
N ALA A 146 -11.31 -3.05 14.99
CA ALA A 146 -11.48 -4.17 15.91
C ALA A 146 -10.29 -5.13 15.85
N LEU A 147 -9.87 -5.54 14.64
CA LEU A 147 -8.70 -6.40 14.46
C LEU A 147 -7.44 -5.78 15.06
N LYS A 148 -7.18 -4.50 14.76
CA LYS A 148 -6.01 -3.79 15.30
C LYS A 148 -6.02 -3.69 16.82
N SER A 149 -7.20 -3.57 17.42
CA SER A 149 -7.40 -3.52 18.87
C SER A 149 -7.18 -4.88 19.52
N ILE A 150 -7.73 -5.96 18.94
CA ILE A 150 -7.53 -7.34 19.38
C ILE A 150 -6.04 -7.72 19.35
N VAL A 151 -5.31 -7.29 18.31
CA VAL A 151 -3.85 -7.51 18.25
C VAL A 151 -3.12 -6.89 19.45
N LEU A 152 -3.51 -5.67 19.86
CA LEU A 152 -2.91 -5.00 21.02
C LEU A 152 -3.29 -5.71 22.32
N ASP A 153 -4.56 -6.07 22.48
CA ASP A 153 -5.06 -6.81 23.65
C ASP A 153 -4.32 -8.14 23.83
N LYS A 154 -4.30 -8.96 22.76
CA LYS A 154 -3.61 -10.26 22.72
C LYS A 154 -2.12 -10.11 22.99
N ALA A 155 -1.47 -9.03 22.54
CA ALA A 155 -0.07 -8.80 22.86
C ALA A 155 0.16 -8.65 24.37
N THR A 156 -0.76 -8.00 25.09
CA THR A 156 -0.65 -7.90 26.56
C THR A 156 -0.93 -9.23 27.26
N GLU A 157 -1.80 -10.07 26.70
CA GLU A 157 -2.06 -11.42 27.18
C GLU A 157 -0.83 -12.32 27.02
N VAL A 158 -0.29 -12.40 25.80
CA VAL A 158 0.80 -13.31 25.42
C VAL A 158 2.14 -12.91 26.05
N PHE A 159 2.51 -11.63 25.98
CA PHE A 159 3.83 -11.17 26.44
C PHE A 159 3.80 -10.62 27.88
N GLY A 160 2.61 -10.49 28.47
CA GLY A 160 2.37 -10.05 29.83
C GLY A 160 2.23 -8.52 29.97
N LYS A 161 1.08 -8.07 30.48
CA LYS A 161 0.66 -6.66 30.59
C LYS A 161 1.70 -5.69 31.17
N ARG A 162 2.51 -6.11 32.16
CA ARG A 162 3.55 -5.24 32.75
C ARG A 162 4.79 -5.05 31.87
N LYS A 163 5.03 -5.99 30.94
CA LYS A 163 6.21 -6.06 30.06
C LYS A 163 5.97 -5.44 28.69
N VAL A 164 4.71 -5.20 28.33
CA VAL A 164 4.30 -4.61 27.05
C VAL A 164 3.87 -3.17 27.24
N ARG A 165 4.14 -2.35 26.23
CA ARG A 165 3.48 -1.07 25.99
C ARG A 165 2.76 -1.14 24.64
N THR A 166 1.44 -0.97 24.62
CA THR A 166 0.64 -0.99 23.40
C THR A 166 0.45 0.41 22.83
N ILE A 167 0.61 0.55 21.52
CA ILE A 167 0.57 1.84 20.82
C ILE A 167 -0.40 1.75 19.65
N GLY A 168 -1.44 2.57 19.66
CA GLY A 168 -2.30 2.79 18.50
C GLY A 168 -1.80 3.96 17.67
N VAL A 169 -1.68 3.80 16.36
CA VAL A 169 -1.40 4.91 15.45
C VAL A 169 -2.48 4.96 14.40
N TYR A 170 -3.20 6.07 14.30
CA TYR A 170 -4.24 6.22 13.29
C TYR A 170 -3.97 7.43 12.40
N ALA A 171 -4.45 7.40 11.16
CA ALA A 171 -4.56 8.59 10.34
C ALA A 171 -6.01 8.80 9.93
N VAL A 172 -6.47 10.03 9.96
CA VAL A 172 -7.84 10.38 9.58
C VAL A 172 -7.84 11.78 8.96
N ALA A 173 -8.65 11.98 7.93
CA ALA A 173 -8.86 13.33 7.40
C ALA A 173 -9.58 14.21 8.45
N SER A 174 -9.26 15.51 8.48
CA SER A 174 -9.73 16.42 9.54
C SER A 174 -11.25 16.54 9.61
N ASP A 175 -11.91 16.50 8.45
CA ASP A 175 -13.36 16.50 8.25
C ASP A 175 -14.02 15.17 8.65
N MET A 176 -13.34 14.04 8.48
CA MET A 176 -13.85 12.69 8.77
C MET A 176 -13.69 12.27 10.25
N ARG A 177 -13.02 13.06 11.09
CA ARG A 177 -12.70 12.67 12.46
C ARG A 177 -13.93 12.37 13.32
N LYS A 178 -15.05 13.09 13.11
CA LYS A 178 -16.30 12.84 13.85
C LYS A 178 -16.93 11.50 13.45
N GLU A 179 -16.90 11.18 12.16
CA GLU A 179 -17.45 9.94 11.61
C GLU A 179 -16.68 8.72 12.12
N PHE A 180 -15.35 8.76 12.08
CA PHE A 180 -14.50 7.66 12.56
C PHE A 180 -14.22 7.68 14.06
N LYS A 181 -14.97 8.46 14.85
CA LYS A 181 -14.83 8.46 16.31
C LYS A 181 -14.97 7.05 16.91
N PRO A 182 -15.90 6.17 16.48
CA PRO A 182 -15.99 4.81 17.00
C PRO A 182 -14.70 3.99 16.76
N HIS A 183 -14.12 4.07 15.56
CA HIS A 183 -12.87 3.37 15.22
C HIS A 183 -11.70 3.83 16.07
N ILE A 184 -11.56 5.14 16.27
CA ILE A 184 -10.49 5.73 17.07
C ILE A 184 -10.65 5.37 18.55
N THR A 185 -11.90 5.40 19.05
CA THR A 185 -12.20 5.05 20.45
C THR A 185 -11.87 3.58 20.70
N LEU A 186 -12.32 2.68 19.82
CA LEU A 186 -12.04 1.25 19.92
C LEU A 186 -10.53 0.96 19.92
N LEU A 187 -9.75 1.60 19.03
CA LEU A 187 -8.29 1.45 19.05
C LEU A 187 -7.69 1.98 20.37
N GLY A 188 -8.23 3.07 20.90
CA GLY A 188 -7.79 3.68 22.16
C GLY A 188 -8.06 2.82 23.38
N ASP A 189 -9.18 2.10 23.42
CA ASP A 189 -9.57 1.26 24.57
C ASP A 189 -8.58 0.11 24.83
N TYR A 190 -7.84 -0.30 23.80
CA TYR A 190 -6.85 -1.39 23.86
C TYR A 190 -5.40 -0.92 23.70
N ALA A 191 -5.17 0.38 23.65
CA ALA A 191 -3.84 0.98 23.53
C ALA A 191 -3.48 1.79 24.79
N ASP A 192 -2.26 1.62 25.31
CA ASP A 192 -1.76 2.50 26.39
C ASP A 192 -1.59 3.95 25.91
N THR A 193 -1.34 4.14 24.61
CA THR A 193 -1.21 5.46 24.00
C THR A 193 -1.65 5.43 22.55
N ILE A 194 -2.34 6.47 22.11
CA ILE A 194 -2.72 6.66 20.71
C ILE A 194 -2.13 7.94 20.11
N TYR A 195 -1.75 7.87 18.83
CA TYR A 195 -1.23 9.01 18.07
C TYR A 195 -1.96 9.18 16.75
N ASN A 196 -2.42 10.41 16.48
CA ASN A 196 -2.90 10.79 15.17
C ASN A 196 -1.72 11.14 14.24
N TRP A 197 -1.43 10.27 13.29
CA TRP A 197 -0.40 10.44 12.27
C TRP A 197 -0.64 11.65 11.35
N SER A 198 -1.91 12.05 11.17
CA SER A 198 -2.29 13.23 10.40
C SER A 198 -2.08 14.54 11.18
N ASP A 199 -1.92 14.47 12.50
CA ASP A 199 -1.56 15.61 13.34
C ASP A 199 -0.04 15.69 13.49
N ARG A 200 0.56 16.81 13.07
CA ARG A 200 2.03 16.95 13.06
C ARG A 200 2.66 16.79 14.44
N LYS A 201 2.00 17.30 15.50
CA LYS A 201 2.53 17.22 16.87
C LYS A 201 2.51 15.77 17.35
N GLN A 202 1.41 15.05 17.14
CA GLN A 202 1.29 13.65 17.55
C GLN A 202 2.16 12.71 16.72
N HIS A 203 2.34 13.00 15.43
CA HIS A 203 3.33 12.33 14.58
C HIS A 203 4.73 12.44 15.20
N GLU A 204 5.19 13.65 15.52
CA GLU A 204 6.50 13.87 16.14
C GLU A 204 6.62 13.17 17.50
N GLN A 205 5.54 13.17 18.30
CA GLN A 205 5.50 12.46 19.58
C GLN A 205 5.62 10.94 19.42
N PHE A 206 4.94 10.34 18.44
CA PHE A 206 5.06 8.93 18.14
C PHE A 206 6.49 8.57 17.74
N LEU A 207 7.10 9.33 16.82
CA LEU A 207 8.47 9.06 16.39
C LEU A 207 9.45 9.18 17.55
N ARG A 208 9.27 10.18 18.42
CA ARG A 208 10.07 10.32 19.63
C ARG A 208 9.91 9.12 20.56
N ALA A 209 8.68 8.66 20.81
CA ALA A 209 8.44 7.48 21.65
C ALA A 209 9.13 6.22 21.09
N ILE A 210 9.17 6.05 19.76
CA ILE A 210 9.92 4.97 19.12
C ILE A 210 11.42 5.19 19.24
N TYR A 211 11.93 6.40 19.01
CA TYR A 211 13.36 6.70 19.08
C TYR A 211 13.92 6.55 20.49
N ASP A 212 13.19 6.99 21.51
CA ASP A 212 13.56 6.85 22.92
C ASP A 212 13.61 5.37 23.33
N ALA A 213 12.80 4.52 22.67
CA ALA A 213 12.83 3.08 22.84
C ALA A 213 13.93 2.39 22.03
N VAL A 214 14.58 3.05 21.06
CA VAL A 214 15.71 2.48 20.31
C VAL A 214 17.02 2.79 21.05
N PRO A 215 17.94 1.82 21.21
CA PRO A 215 19.23 2.10 21.86
C PRO A 215 20.05 3.18 21.15
N ALA A 216 20.76 4.01 21.93
CA ALA A 216 21.54 5.14 21.44
C ALA A 216 22.61 4.76 20.39
N GLU A 217 23.12 3.52 20.42
CA GLU A 217 24.10 2.98 19.47
C GLU A 217 23.62 3.02 18.01
N PHE A 218 22.30 3.04 17.76
CA PHE A 218 21.75 3.12 16.41
C PHE A 218 21.69 4.53 15.84
N PHE A 219 21.81 5.57 16.67
CA PHE A 219 21.78 6.96 16.21
C PHE A 219 23.15 7.51 15.84
N GLY A 220 24.23 6.82 16.21
CA GLY A 220 25.61 7.17 15.85
C GLY A 220 26.10 8.48 16.48
N GLN A 221 27.32 8.45 17.01
CA GLN A 221 28.01 9.59 17.63
C GLN A 221 27.85 10.88 16.82
N LYS A 222 27.13 11.87 17.38
CA LYS A 222 27.49 13.27 17.11
C LYS A 222 28.72 13.56 17.97
N GLY A 223 29.83 13.84 17.28
CA GLY A 223 31.19 13.95 17.79
C GLY A 223 31.36 14.50 19.21
N GLY A 224 32.11 13.75 20.01
CA GLY A 224 32.94 14.34 21.04
C GLY A 224 34.17 14.98 20.40
N ARG A 225 34.35 16.28 20.70
CA ARG A 225 35.58 17.10 20.77
C ARG A 225 36.66 16.92 19.69
N ASN A 226 36.90 17.97 18.93
CA ASN A 226 37.98 18.94 19.22
C ASN A 226 37.55 20.34 18.79
#